data_AF-A0A831PVJ1-F1
#
_entry.id   AF-A0A831PVJ1-F1
#
_cell.length_a   1.000
_cell.length_b   1.000
_cell.length_c   1.000
_cell.angle_alpha   90.00
_cell.angle_beta   90.00
_cell.angle_gamma   90.00
#
_symmetry.space_group_name_H-M   'P 1'
#
loop_
_entity.id
_entity.type
_entity.pdbx_description
1 polymer ?
#
loop_
_entity_poly.entity_id
_entity_poly.type
_entity_poly.pdbx_seq_one_letter_code
_entity_poly.pdbx_strand_id
1 'polypeptide(L)' 'MEVIYTLIPGMVLLGLIFVGVLVWAVRRGQYEDFEGDAHRILLDEDMDTPKKEGTAPKKADPNWPDAD' A
#
# COMPACT_ATOMS: atom_id res chain seq x y z
N MET A 1 18.41 34.53 -29.06
CA MET A 1 18.05 33.33 -29.85
C MET A 1 18.84 32.09 -29.44
N GLU A 2 20.07 32.21 -28.94
CA GLU A 2 20.92 31.08 -28.53
C GLU A 2 20.32 30.17 -27.45
N VAL A 3 19.73 30.75 -26.41
CA VAL A 3 19.09 30.03 -25.28
C VAL A 3 18.01 29.05 -25.72
N ILE A 4 17.29 29.34 -26.81
CA ILE A 4 16.19 28.49 -27.29
C ILE A 4 16.75 27.14 -27.76
N TYR A 5 17.95 27.11 -28.33
CA TYR A 5 18.59 25.90 -28.82
C TYR A 5 19.01 24.94 -27.70
N THR A 6 19.19 25.43 -26.47
CA THR A 6 19.47 24.59 -25.30
C THR A 6 18.19 24.24 -24.54
N LEU A 7 17.24 25.18 -24.46
CA LEU A 7 15.97 24.99 -23.75
C LEU A 7 15.06 23.95 -24.41
N ILE A 8 14.88 24.01 -25.73
CA ILE A 8 13.99 23.07 -26.45
C ILE A 8 14.43 21.61 -26.21
N PRO A 9 15.67 21.20 -26.52
CA PRO A 9 16.09 19.82 -26.30
C PRO A 9 16.13 19.47 -24.82
N GLY A 10 16.48 20.40 -23.92
CA GLY A 10 16.45 20.17 -22.49
C GLY A 10 15.05 19.82 -21.99
N MET A 11 14.03 20.54 -22.46
CA MET A 11 12.65 20.32 -22.04
C MET A 11 12.04 19.07 -22.69
N VAL A 12 12.42 18.74 -23.93
CA VAL A 12 12.07 17.45 -24.55
C VAL A 12 12.68 16.28 -23.77
N LEU A 13 13.96 16.37 -23.40
CA LEU A 13 14.64 15.32 -22.62
C LEU A 13 13.97 15.12 -21.26
N LEU A 14 13.64 16.21 -20.57
CA LEU A 14 12.96 16.18 -19.28
C LEU A 14 11.55 15.55 -19.40
N GLY A 15 10.82 15.88 -20.46
CA GLY A 15 9.54 15.25 -20.77
C GLY A 15 9.66 13.75 -21.03
N LEU A 16 10.67 13.31 -21.77
CA LEU A 16 10.93 11.88 -22.02
C LEU A 16 11.27 11.13 -20.73
N ILE A 17 12.09 11.72 -19.86
CA ILE A 17 12.39 11.15 -18.54
C ILE A 17 11.12 11.02 -17.72
N PHE A 18 10.28 12.06 -17.68
CA PHE A 18 9.02 12.04 -16.94
C PHE A 18 8.08 10.93 -17.43
N VAL A 19 7.89 10.80 -18.74
CA VAL A 19 7.09 9.72 -19.34
C VAL A 19 7.71 8.35 -19.05
N GLY A 20 9.03 8.22 -19.12
CA GLY A 20 9.74 6.98 -18.80
C GLY A 20 9.52 6.53 -17.35
N VAL A 21 9.58 7.46 -16.40
CA VAL A 21 9.27 7.20 -14.98
C VAL A 21 7.82 6.79 -14.80
N LEU A 22 6.87 7.48 -15.44
CA LEU A 22 5.45 7.12 -15.38
C LEU A 22 5.18 5.71 -15.91
N VAL A 23 5.70 5.38 -17.09
CA VAL A 23 5.54 4.04 -17.67
C VAL A 23 6.18 2.97 -16.79
N TRP A 24 7.34 3.26 -16.20
CA TRP A 24 7.98 2.36 -15.25
C TRP A 24 7.14 2.15 -13.99
N ALA A 25 6.59 3.22 -13.40
CA ALA A 25 5.73 3.16 -12.21
C ALA A 25 4.45 2.35 -12.47
N VAL A 26 3.82 2.53 -13.64
CA VAL A 26 2.67 1.74 -14.07
C VAL A 26 3.04 0.27 -14.23
N ARG A 27 4.16 -0.04 -14.89
CA ARG A 27 4.64 -1.43 -15.05
C ARG A 27 5.03 -2.08 -13.72
N ARG A 28 5.39 -1.31 -12.70
CA ARG A 28 5.70 -1.79 -11.35
C ARG A 28 4.46 -2.08 -10.51
N GLY A 29 3.25 -1.82 -11.02
CA GLY A 29 2.00 -2.12 -10.32
C GLY A 29 1.73 -1.17 -9.15
N GLN A 30 2.34 0.02 -9.10
CA GLN A 30 2.13 0.99 -8.02
C GLN A 30 0.67 1.47 -7.93
N TYR A 31 -0.10 1.33 -9.01
CA TYR A 31 -1.50 1.75 -9.10
C TYR A 31 -2.50 0.63 -8.77
N GLU A 32 -2.03 -0.57 -8.42
CA GLU A 32 -2.90 -1.73 -8.13
C GLU A 32 -3.45 -1.71 -6.69
N ASP A 33 -2.83 -0.96 -5.78
CA ASP A 33 -3.14 -0.99 -4.33
C ASP A 33 -3.97 0.20 -3.83
N PHE A 34 -4.72 0.89 -4.70
CA PHE A 34 -5.66 1.93 -4.23
C PHE A 34 -6.88 1.37 -3.50
N GLU A 35 -7.25 0.13 -3.80
CA GLU A 35 -8.40 -0.55 -3.18
C GLU A 35 -8.13 -0.87 -1.70
N GLY A 36 -6.88 -1.21 -1.35
CA GLY A 36 -6.48 -1.62 0.01
C GLY A 36 -6.45 -0.47 1.02
N ASP A 37 -5.86 0.67 0.64
CA ASP A 37 -5.80 1.86 1.49
C ASP A 37 -7.18 2.51 1.69
N ALA A 38 -8.05 2.50 0.67
CA ALA A 38 -9.42 3.02 0.78
C ALA A 38 -10.29 2.16 1.71
N HIS A 39 -10.05 0.85 1.78
CA HIS A 39 -10.79 -0.04 2.67
C HIS A 39 -10.40 0.17 4.13
N ARG A 40 -9.13 0.49 4.42
CA ARG A 40 -8.65 0.80 5.78
C ARG A 40 -9.27 2.09 6.32
N ILE A 41 -9.31 3.17 5.55
CA ILE A 41 -9.81 4.45 6.05
C ILE A 41 -11.30 4.44 6.42
N LEU A 42 -12.10 3.53 5.83
CA LEU A 42 -13.53 3.36 6.12
C LEU A 42 -13.82 2.32 7.22
N LEU A 43 -12.86 1.44 7.53
CA LEU A 43 -13.03 0.35 8.50
C LEU A 43 -12.25 0.58 9.81
N ASP A 44 -11.32 1.53 9.84
CA ASP A 44 -10.46 1.80 10.99
C ASP A 44 -11.18 2.55 12.14
N GLU A 45 -12.42 3.00 11.96
CA GLU A 45 -13.20 3.65 13.04
C GLU A 45 -13.84 2.63 14.02
N ASP A 46 -13.93 1.35 13.64
CA ASP A 46 -14.55 0.28 14.44
C ASP A 46 -13.54 -0.71 15.06
N MET A 47 -12.24 -0.54 14.82
CA MET A 47 -11.21 -1.54 15.18
C MET A 47 -10.31 -1.10 16.34
N ASP A 48 -10.93 -0.77 17.47
CA ASP A 48 -10.31 -0.80 18.81
C ASP A 48 -10.10 -2.25 19.30
N THR A 49 -9.52 -3.12 18.48
CA THR A 49 -9.06 -4.45 18.96
C THR A 49 -7.64 -4.76 18.49
N PRO A 50 -6.66 -4.83 19.41
CA PRO A 50 -5.30 -5.20 19.06
C PRO A 50 -5.25 -6.72 18.91
N LYS A 51 -5.54 -7.25 17.72
CA LYS A 51 -5.24 -8.66 17.43
C LYS A 51 -3.76 -8.81 17.09
N LYS A 52 -2.93 -8.83 18.13
CA LYS A 52 -1.57 -9.37 18.03
C LYS A 52 -1.68 -10.87 17.77
N GLU A 53 -0.99 -11.32 16.72
CA GLU A 53 -0.79 -12.71 16.37
C GLU A 53 -0.31 -13.53 17.58
N GLY A 54 -1.03 -14.60 17.87
CA GLY A 54 -0.65 -15.62 18.82
C GLY A 54 -1.04 -16.97 18.26
N THR A 55 -0.07 -17.68 17.69
CA THR A 55 -0.16 -19.09 17.33
C THR A 55 -0.38 -19.94 18.59
N ALA A 56 -1.54 -20.59 18.76
CA ALA A 56 -1.69 -21.91 19.39
C ALA A 56 -3.16 -22.39 19.39
N PRO A 57 -3.42 -23.70 19.19
CA PRO A 57 -4.77 -24.24 19.08
C PRO A 57 -5.45 -24.37 20.46
N LYS A 58 -6.78 -24.22 20.47
CA LYS A 58 -7.65 -24.52 21.61
C LYS A 58 -7.35 -25.91 22.17
N LYS A 59 -6.91 -26.00 23.43
CA LYS A 59 -7.15 -27.16 24.27
C LYS A 59 -8.45 -26.90 25.02
N ALA A 60 -9.47 -27.72 24.75
CA ALA A 60 -10.62 -27.84 25.63
C ALA A 60 -10.15 -28.60 26.87
N ASP A 61 -10.07 -27.93 28.02
CA ASP A 61 -9.82 -28.59 29.31
C ASP A 61 -11.10 -29.35 29.73
N PRO A 62 -11.04 -30.68 29.96
CA PRO A 62 -12.22 -31.47 30.34
C PRO A 62 -12.56 -31.43 31.84
N ASN A 63 -11.90 -30.60 32.65
CA ASN A 63 -12.04 -30.61 34.10
C ASN A 63 -12.46 -29.24 34.63
N TRP A 64 -13.76 -28.94 34.52
CA TRP A 64 -14.40 -27.82 35.20
C TRP A 64 -14.97 -28.33 36.54
N PRO A 65 -14.40 -27.95 37.70
CA PRO A 65 -14.89 -28.39 38.99
C PRO A 65 -16.02 -27.48 39.45
N ASP A 66 -17.22 -27.69 38.93
CA ASP A 66 -18.46 -27.33 39.63
C ASP A 66 -19.32 -28.59 39.65
N ALA A 67 -19.06 -29.42 40.66
CA ALA A 67 -19.76 -30.66 40.95
C ALA A 67 -20.27 -30.60 42.39
N ASP A 68 -21.08 -29.58 42.67
CA ASP A 68 -21.88 -29.40 43.88
C ASP A 68 -22.95 -28.30 43.69
#